data_AF-A0A942N6N8-F1
#
_entry.id   AF-A0A942N6N8-F1
#
_cell.length_a   1.000
_cell.length_b   1.000
_cell.length_c   1.000
_cell.angle_alpha   90.00
_cell.angle_beta   90.00
_cell.angle_gamma   90.00
#
_symmetry.space_group_name_H-M   'P 1'
#
loop_
_entity.id
_entity.type
_entity.pdbx_description
1 polymer ?
#
loop_
_entity_poly.entity_id
_entity_poly.type
_entity_poly.pdbx_seq_one_letter_code
_entity_poly.pdbx_strand_id
1 'polypeptide(L)'
;MKTFGEYFKANTINDKYEIDDFKKRGIKNCKKVYRNKYNKLKYNVHSFSTELSEWLIIEGYGKTIGRNVLSLKERELCIVSILTVLKFKDRLISHISGALRCGNTVDDIKISLNNLKLIGENNKANLT
;
A
#
# COMPACT_ATOMS: atom_id res chain seq x y z
N MET A 1 -1.34 -19.42 27.62
CA MET A 1 -1.69 -18.68 26.39
C MET A 1 -0.83 -19.23 25.26
N LYS A 2 -1.42 -19.58 24.11
CA LYS A 2 -0.65 -20.06 22.96
C LYS A 2 0.23 -18.95 22.37
N THR A 3 1.38 -19.30 21.80
CA THR A 3 2.28 -18.33 21.17
C THR A 3 1.90 -18.07 19.72
N PHE A 4 2.24 -16.90 19.15
CA PHE A 4 1.96 -16.61 17.74
C PHE A 4 2.56 -17.64 16.78
N GLY A 5 3.69 -18.26 17.13
CA GLY A 5 4.33 -19.30 16.32
C GLY A 5 3.52 -20.59 16.21
N GLU A 6 2.58 -20.83 17.12
CA GLU A 6 1.67 -21.99 17.08
C GLU A 6 0.47 -21.75 16.14
N TYR A 7 0.17 -20.49 15.82
CA TYR A 7 -0.91 -20.11 14.90
C TYR A 7 -0.40 -19.76 13.50
N PHE A 8 0.79 -19.17 13.41
CA PHE A 8 1.37 -18.68 12.18
C PHE A 8 2.73 -19.31 11.97
N LYS A 9 2.92 -20.01 10.84
CA LYS A 9 4.26 -20.44 10.44
C LYS A 9 5.15 -19.20 10.35
N ALA A 10 6.29 -19.25 11.03
CA ALA A 10 7.28 -18.17 10.95
C ALA A 10 7.64 -17.93 9.48
N ASN A 11 7.59 -16.68 9.05
CA ASN A 11 8.07 -16.32 7.72
C ASN A 11 9.59 -16.51 7.71
N THR A 12 10.06 -17.54 7.01
CA THR A 12 11.49 -17.86 6.90
C THR A 12 12.21 -16.98 5.87
N ILE A 13 11.49 -16.12 5.16
CA ILE A 13 12.07 -15.10 4.28
C ILE A 13 12.75 -14.05 5.16
N ASN A 14 14.06 -14.21 5.33
CA ASN A 14 14.90 -13.27 6.04
C ASN A 14 15.27 -12.11 5.09
N ASP A 15 14.37 -11.15 4.91
CA ASP A 15 14.74 -9.85 4.32
C ASP A 15 15.70 -9.22 5.34
N LYS A 16 17.00 -9.14 5.03
CA LYS A 16 17.97 -8.53 5.94
C LYS A 16 17.47 -7.12 6.32
N TYR A 17 17.60 -6.77 7.60
CA TYR A 17 17.15 -5.46 8.07
C TYR A 17 18.17 -4.38 7.68
N GLU A 18 18.16 -3.99 6.41
CA GLU A 18 19.09 -3.01 5.85
C GLU A 18 18.33 -1.73 5.48
N ILE A 19 18.54 -0.67 6.26
CA ILE A 19 17.82 0.60 6.10
C ILE A 19 18.07 1.21 4.72
N ASP A 20 19.30 1.13 4.21
CA ASP A 20 19.65 1.68 2.89
C ASP A 20 18.91 0.97 1.74
N ASP A 21 18.69 -0.34 1.87
CA ASP A 21 17.94 -1.10 0.88
C ASP A 21 16.46 -0.74 0.93
N PHE A 22 15.90 -0.56 2.13
CA PHE A 22 14.53 -0.04 2.28
C PHE A 22 14.40 1.36 1.70
N LYS A 23 15.37 2.25 1.91
CA LYS A 23 15.35 3.61 1.35
C LYS A 23 15.38 3.57 -0.18
N LYS A 24 16.29 2.81 -0.79
CA LYS A 24 16.39 2.65 -2.25
C LYS A 24 15.09 2.07 -2.84
N ARG A 25 14.58 0.99 -2.24
CA ARG A 25 13.32 0.34 -2.64
C ARG A 25 12.14 1.28 -2.49
N GLY A 26 12.08 2.03 -1.40
CA GLY A 26 11.03 3.00 -1.11
C GLY A 26 10.97 4.15 -2.10
N ILE A 27 12.13 4.72 -2.46
CA ILE A 27 12.22 5.74 -3.51
C ILE A 27 11.71 5.19 -4.85
N LYS A 28 12.16 3.99 -5.23
CA LYS A 28 11.73 3.33 -6.47
C LYS A 28 10.22 3.10 -6.52
N ASN A 29 9.66 2.52 -5.46
CA ASN A 29 8.23 2.20 -5.38
C ASN A 29 7.38 3.47 -5.35
N CYS A 30 7.71 4.44 -4.50
CA CYS A 30 6.97 5.70 -4.38
C CYS A 30 6.99 6.49 -5.70
N LYS A 31 8.14 6.55 -6.39
CA LYS A 31 8.25 7.15 -7.73
C LYS A 31 7.39 6.43 -8.77
N LYS A 32 7.32 5.09 -8.73
CA LYS A 32 6.47 4.32 -9.66
C LYS A 32 4.98 4.63 -9.46
N VAL A 33 4.54 4.76 -8.21
CA VAL A 33 3.15 5.08 -7.85
C VAL A 33 2.81 6.54 -8.21
N TYR A 34 3.61 7.51 -7.76
CA TYR A 34 3.28 8.94 -7.87
C TYR A 34 3.80 9.63 -9.13
N ARG A 35 4.76 9.04 -9.84
CA ARG A 35 5.40 9.59 -11.05
C ARG A 35 5.80 11.07 -10.86
N ASN A 36 5.26 11.97 -11.67
CA ASN A 36 5.51 13.41 -11.63
C ASN A 36 5.04 14.07 -10.31
N LYS A 37 4.13 13.45 -9.57
CA LYS A 37 3.68 13.93 -8.25
C LYS A 37 4.63 13.53 -7.11
N TYR A 38 5.63 12.68 -7.35
CA TYR A 38 6.54 12.19 -6.30
C TYR A 38 7.26 13.32 -5.56
N ASN A 39 7.89 14.25 -6.30
CA ASN A 39 8.63 15.36 -5.69
C ASN A 39 7.69 16.28 -4.89
N LYS A 40 6.50 16.56 -5.42
CA LYS A 40 5.49 17.37 -4.73
C LYS A 40 5.00 16.68 -3.45
N LEU A 41 4.72 15.38 -3.48
CA LEU A 41 4.36 14.60 -2.30
C LEU A 41 5.46 14.69 -1.24
N LYS A 42 6.70 14.39 -1.63
CA LYS A 42 7.83 14.37 -0.72
C LYS A 42 8.09 15.75 -0.11
N TYR A 43 8.06 16.81 -0.92
CA TYR A 43 8.21 18.19 -0.47
C TYR A 43 7.12 18.57 0.52
N ASN A 44 5.85 18.30 0.20
CA ASN A 44 4.72 18.62 1.07
C ASN A 44 4.82 17.92 2.42
N VAL A 45 5.29 16.67 2.47
CA VAL A 45 5.49 15.97 3.76
C VAL A 45 6.69 16.53 4.50
N HIS A 46 7.78 16.78 3.79
CA HIS A 46 9.01 17.32 4.34
C HIS A 46 8.82 18.73 4.93
N SER A 47 7.99 19.57 4.31
CA SER A 47 7.77 20.95 4.75
C SER A 47 7.09 21.06 6.11
N PHE A 48 6.38 20.02 6.57
CA PHE A 48 5.84 19.99 7.93
C PHE A 48 6.57 19.01 8.86
N SER A 49 7.21 17.96 8.33
CA SER A 49 8.05 17.05 9.12
C SER A 49 9.06 16.32 8.23
N THR A 50 10.35 16.64 8.43
CA THR A 50 11.46 15.94 7.79
C THR A 50 11.47 14.46 8.12
N GLU A 51 11.34 14.12 9.40
CA GLU A 51 11.33 12.74 9.89
C GLU A 51 10.22 11.93 9.22
N LEU A 52 8.99 12.47 9.16
CA LEU A 52 7.88 11.75 8.54
C LEU A 52 8.09 11.56 7.03
N SER A 53 8.74 12.50 6.36
CA SER A 53 9.09 12.36 4.93
C SER A 53 10.09 11.22 4.72
N GLU A 54 11.05 11.04 5.62
CA GLU A 54 11.99 9.92 5.59
C GLU A 54 11.32 8.60 5.94
N TRP A 55 10.51 8.59 7.00
CA TRP A 55 9.73 7.43 7.44
C TRP A 55 8.79 6.92 6.34
N LEU A 56 8.09 7.83 5.65
CA LEU A 56 7.21 7.50 4.52
C LEU A 56 7.94 6.66 3.46
N ILE A 57 9.19 7.03 3.17
CA ILE A 57 10.00 6.34 2.17
C ILE A 57 10.54 5.02 2.70
N ILE A 58 11.18 5.03 3.87
CA ILE A 58 11.88 3.86 4.43
C ILE A 58 10.86 2.81 4.91
N GLU A 59 9.98 3.19 5.82
CA GLU A 59 9.05 2.26 6.49
C GLU A 59 7.81 2.00 5.62
N GLY A 60 7.27 3.05 5.01
CA GLY A 60 6.09 2.96 4.14
C GLY A 60 6.38 2.24 2.83
N TYR A 61 7.03 2.93 1.88
CA TYR A 61 7.23 2.40 0.52
C TYR A 61 8.34 1.34 0.43
N GLY A 62 9.34 1.42 1.31
CA GLY A 62 10.49 0.52 1.34
C GLY A 62 10.18 -0.78 2.04
N LYS A 63 10.00 -0.74 3.35
CA LYS A 63 9.90 -1.92 4.22
C LYS A 63 8.53 -2.58 4.21
N THR A 64 7.43 -1.82 4.09
CA THR A 64 6.07 -2.38 4.20
C THR A 64 5.49 -2.68 2.82
N ILE A 65 5.36 -1.67 1.97
CA ILE A 65 4.83 -1.84 0.60
C ILE A 65 5.84 -2.59 -0.29
N GLY A 66 7.14 -2.54 0.01
CA GLY A 66 8.15 -3.22 -0.81
C GLY A 66 8.38 -4.70 -0.51
N ARG A 67 7.67 -5.32 0.46
CA ARG A 67 7.90 -6.74 0.81
C ARG A 67 7.56 -7.67 -0.35
N ASN A 68 8.37 -8.70 -0.53
CA ASN A 68 8.37 -9.60 -1.69
C ASN A 68 7.23 -10.63 -1.75
N VAL A 69 6.44 -10.82 -0.69
CA VAL A 69 5.33 -11.80 -0.69
C VAL A 69 4.21 -11.42 -1.67
N LEU A 70 3.96 -10.11 -1.83
CA LEU A 70 3.03 -9.57 -2.82
C LEU A 70 3.78 -8.59 -3.70
N SER A 71 3.53 -8.68 -5.00
CA SER A 71 4.03 -7.71 -5.97
C SER A 71 3.45 -6.32 -5.69
N LEU A 72 4.14 -5.28 -6.19
CA LEU A 72 3.62 -3.92 -6.10
C LEU A 72 2.28 -3.76 -6.85
N LYS A 73 2.05 -4.57 -7.89
CA LYS A 73 0.77 -4.64 -8.61
C LYS A 73 -0.37 -5.04 -7.67
N GLU A 74 -0.21 -6.15 -6.95
CA GLU A 74 -1.21 -6.67 -6.01
C GLU A 74 -1.41 -5.72 -4.82
N ARG A 75 -0.32 -5.16 -4.29
CA ARG A 75 -0.41 -4.23 -3.15
C ARG A 75 -1.16 -2.96 -3.47
N GLU A 76 -0.99 -2.39 -4.67
CA GLU A 76 -1.75 -1.21 -5.06
C GLU A 76 -3.26 -1.50 -5.16
N LEU A 77 -3.68 -2.72 -5.55
CA LEU A 77 -5.11 -3.09 -5.47
C LEU A 77 -5.60 -3.13 -4.02
N CYS A 78 -4.83 -3.74 -3.10
CA CYS A 78 -5.17 -3.73 -1.68
C CYS A 78 -5.29 -2.29 -1.13
N ILE A 79 -4.35 -1.40 -1.49
CA ILE A 79 -4.37 0.00 -1.07
C ILE A 79 -5.60 0.72 -1.65
N VAL A 80 -5.94 0.51 -2.93
CA VAL A 80 -7.17 1.06 -3.54
C VAL A 80 -8.41 0.59 -2.78
N SER A 81 -8.48 -0.69 -2.40
CA SER A 81 -9.59 -1.23 -1.62
C SER A 81 -9.71 -0.54 -0.25
N ILE A 82 -8.60 -0.46 0.48
CA ILE A 82 -8.52 0.18 1.81
C ILE A 82 -8.97 1.65 1.72
N LEU A 83 -8.40 2.42 0.79
CA LEU A 83 -8.70 3.84 0.63
C LEU A 83 -10.14 4.10 0.19
N THR A 84 -10.75 3.16 -0.53
CA THR A 84 -12.16 3.21 -0.91
C THR A 84 -13.06 3.06 0.32
N VAL A 85 -12.80 2.05 1.15
CA VAL A 85 -13.56 1.82 2.40
C VAL A 85 -13.39 3.01 3.36
N LEU A 86 -12.17 3.53 3.50
CA LEU A 86 -11.86 4.67 4.37
C LEU A 86 -12.29 6.04 3.78
N LYS A 87 -12.79 6.08 2.55
CA LYS A 87 -13.24 7.30 1.84
C LYS A 87 -12.17 8.39 1.71
N PHE A 88 -10.90 8.03 1.62
CA PHE A 88 -9.79 8.97 1.41
C PHE A 88 -9.60 9.32 -0.08
N LYS A 89 -10.52 10.12 -0.62
CA LYS A 89 -10.64 10.44 -2.05
C LYS A 89 -9.33 10.91 -2.72
N ASP A 90 -8.61 11.87 -2.14
CA ASP A 90 -7.41 12.44 -2.77
C ASP A 90 -6.27 11.41 -2.90
N ARG A 91 -6.14 10.54 -1.89
CA ARG A 91 -5.16 9.44 -1.90
C ARG A 91 -5.61 8.33 -2.82
N LEU A 92 -6.91 8.01 -2.82
CA LEU A 92 -7.51 7.01 -3.69
C LEU A 92 -7.23 7.30 -5.17
N ILE A 93 -7.39 8.54 -5.62
CA ILE A 93 -7.11 8.93 -7.02
C ILE A 93 -5.64 8.67 -7.39
N SER A 94 -4.73 8.98 -6.46
CA SER A 94 -3.29 8.77 -6.69
C SER A 94 -2.94 7.29 -6.78
N HIS A 95 -3.56 6.45 -5.94
CA HIS A 95 -3.33 5.00 -5.92
C HIS A 95 -4.08 4.22 -7.01
N ILE A 96 -5.23 4.71 -7.51
CA ILE A 96 -5.83 4.17 -8.75
C ILE A 96 -4.87 4.37 -9.92
N SER A 97 -4.30 5.58 -10.03
CA SER A 97 -3.28 5.85 -11.05
C SER A 97 -2.00 5.02 -10.83
N GLY A 98 -1.63 4.82 -9.56
CA GLY A 98 -0.50 3.98 -9.15
C GLY A 98 -0.68 2.51 -9.53
N ALA A 99 -1.86 1.95 -9.28
CA ALA A 99 -2.25 0.59 -9.63
C ALA A 99 -2.09 0.35 -11.14
N LEU A 100 -2.60 1.27 -11.97
CA LEU A 100 -2.43 1.20 -13.42
C LEU A 100 -0.96 1.22 -13.84
N ARG A 101 -0.14 2.12 -13.26
CA ARG A 101 1.32 2.18 -13.51
C ARG A 101 2.07 0.94 -13.03
N CYS A 102 1.51 0.22 -12.06
CA CYS A 102 2.06 -1.03 -11.58
C CYS A 102 1.64 -2.25 -12.42
N GLY A 103 0.78 -2.06 -13.44
CA GLY A 103 0.38 -3.09 -14.38
C GLY A 103 -1.00 -3.69 -14.11
N ASN A 104 -1.82 -3.07 -13.26
CA ASN A 104 -3.24 -3.41 -13.17
C ASN A 104 -4.00 -2.83 -14.36
N THR A 105 -5.04 -3.53 -14.77
CA THR A 105 -6.01 -3.02 -15.73
C THR A 105 -7.11 -2.22 -15.02
N VAL A 106 -7.92 -1.50 -15.79
CA VAL A 106 -9.14 -0.87 -15.25
C VAL A 106 -10.11 -1.92 -14.73
N ASP A 107 -10.16 -3.10 -15.35
CA ASP A 107 -11.05 -4.18 -14.94
C ASP A 107 -10.60 -4.82 -13.63
N ASP A 108 -9.30 -5.02 -13.42
CA ASP A 108 -8.74 -5.47 -12.12
C ASP A 108 -9.22 -4.56 -10.98
N ILE A 109 -9.17 -3.24 -11.20
CA ILE A 109 -9.60 -2.23 -10.22
C ILE A 109 -11.11 -2.29 -10.01
N LYS A 110 -11.91 -2.38 -11.09
CA LYS A 110 -13.38 -2.49 -10.99
C LYS A 110 -13.80 -3.74 -10.23
N ILE A 111 -13.19 -4.89 -10.51
CA ILE A 111 -13.45 -6.15 -9.81
C ILE A 111 -13.15 -5.98 -8.31
N SER A 112 -11.99 -5.43 -7.97
CA SER A 112 -11.62 -5.14 -6.59
C SER A 112 -12.65 -4.25 -5.88
N LEU A 113 -13.13 -3.19 -6.53
CA LEU A 113 -14.14 -2.29 -5.96
C LEU A 113 -15.53 -2.94 -5.87
N ASN A 114 -15.91 -3.79 -6.82
CA ASN A 114 -17.18 -4.52 -6.77
C ASN A 114 -17.21 -5.54 -5.64
N ASN A 115 -16.09 -6.22 -5.36
CA ASN A 115 -15.98 -7.13 -4.22
C ASN A 115 -16.24 -6.43 -2.88
N LEU A 116 -15.92 -5.14 -2.77
CA LEU A 116 -16.22 -4.35 -1.56
C LEU A 116 -17.72 -4.13 -1.36
N LYS A 117 -18.51 -4.05 -2.44
CA LYS A 117 -19.97 -3.93 -2.34
C LYS A 117 -20.58 -5.19 -1.72
N LEU A 118 -20.14 -6.36 -2.18
CA LEU A 118 -20.57 -7.66 -1.64
C LEU A 118 -20.30 -7.76 -0.12
N ILE A 119 -19.10 -7.34 0.32
CA ILE A 119 -18.75 -7.33 1.74
C ILE A 119 -19.59 -6.30 2.51
N GLY A 120 -19.82 -5.12 1.94
CA GLY A 120 -20.64 -4.07 2.56
C GLY A 120 -22.12 -4.46 2.72
N GLU A 121 -22.68 -5.18 1.75
CA GLU A 121 -24.06 -5.69 1.78
C GLU A 121 -24.21 -6.79 2.84
N ASN A 122 -23.26 -7.74 2.91
CA ASN A 122 -23.25 -8.80 3.91
C ASN A 122 -23.12 -8.27 5.36
N ASN A 123 -22.43 -7.13 5.57
CA ASN A 123 -22.36 -6.50 6.88
C ASN A 123 -23.67 -5.83 7.32
N LYS A 124 -24.52 -5.38 6.38
CA LYS A 124 -25.85 -4.85 6.72
C LYS A 124 -26.82 -5.94 7.15
N ALA A 125 -26.72 -7.14 6.55
CA ALA A 125 -27.57 -8.28 6.88
C ALA A 125 -27.30 -8.87 8.28
N ASN A 126 -26.12 -8.63 8.86
CA ASN A 126 -25.74 -9.09 10.21
C ASN A 126 -25.99 -8.05 11.31
N LEU A 127 -26.57 -6.89 10.98
CA LEU A 127 -26.87 -5.79 11.90
C LEU A 127 -28.39 -5.54 12.05
N THR A 128 -29.21 -6.43 11.50
CA THR A 128 -30.67 -6.49 11.64
C THR A 128 -31.05 -7.84 12.20
#